data_AF-A0A7S3SHZ2-F1
#
_entry.id   AF-A0A7S3SHZ2-F1
#
_cell.length_a   1.000
_cell.length_b   1.000
_cell.length_c   1.000
_cell.angle_alpha   90.00
_cell.angle_beta   90.00
_cell.angle_gamma   90.00
#
_symmetry.space_group_name_H-M   'P 1'
#
loop_
_entity.id
_entity.type
_entity.pdbx_description
1 polymer ?
#
loop_
_entity_poly.entity_id
_entity_poly.type
_entity_poly.pdbx_seq_one_letter_code
_entity_poly.pdbx_strand_id
1 'polypeptide(L)'
;LELVRRHILALRDAIVVALLLKRTLILPRLSCLCDRSESPLVLPSCISEAADLALPFFCPITHIFEIYRLQQLGRIRGGVRIREASFLRHPLAPAHLRAQNASATVVVVGNSSIARAFRANGGAAIISGASDIQIKRALS
;
A
#
# COMPACT_ATOMS: atom_id res chain seq x y z
N LEU A 1 0.13 18.64 -2.62
CA LEU A 1 1.21 17.83 -3.25
C LEU A 1 1.86 16.85 -2.27
N GLU A 2 2.14 17.23 -1.02
CA GLU A 2 2.81 16.37 -0.03
C GLU A 2 2.08 15.04 0.26
N LEU A 3 0.75 15.05 0.37
CA LEU A 3 -0.01 13.83 0.60
C LEU A 3 0.15 12.81 -0.55
N VAL A 4 0.07 13.26 -1.80
CA VAL A 4 0.27 12.40 -2.99
C VAL A 4 1.69 11.84 -3.00
N ARG A 5 2.69 12.66 -2.66
CA ARG A 5 4.08 12.21 -2.52
C ARG A 5 4.22 11.07 -1.51
N ARG A 6 3.59 11.18 -0.34
CA ARG A 6 3.58 10.12 0.68
C ARG A 6 2.93 8.84 0.18
N HIS A 7 1.82 8.94 -0.55
CA HIS A 7 1.17 7.76 -1.17
C HIS A 7 2.06 7.05 -2.19
N ILE A 8 2.78 7.80 -3.03
CA ILE A 8 3.74 7.25 -4.00
C ILE A 8 4.88 6.53 -3.29
N LEU A 9 5.47 7.15 -2.26
CA LEU A 9 6.55 6.54 -1.48
C LEU A 9 6.08 5.27 -0.75
N ALA A 10 4.91 5.31 -0.12
CA ALA A 10 4.34 4.15 0.56
C ALA A 10 4.07 3.00 -0.42
N LEU A 11 3.55 3.28 -1.62
CA LEU A 11 3.33 2.24 -2.64
C LEU A 11 4.65 1.64 -3.12
N ARG A 12 5.67 2.47 -3.37
CA ARG A 12 7.01 2.00 -3.76
C ARG A 12 7.57 1.04 -2.71
N ASP A 13 7.52 1.43 -1.44
CA ASP A 13 8.08 0.62 -0.36
C ASP A 13 7.28 -0.68 -0.18
N ALA A 14 5.95 -0.63 -0.32
CA ALA A 14 5.10 -1.82 -0.28
C ALA A 14 5.39 -2.81 -1.44
N ILE A 15 5.68 -2.30 -2.64
CA ILE A 15 6.13 -3.13 -3.78
C ILE A 15 7.43 -3.85 -3.45
N VAL A 16 8.41 -3.14 -2.89
CA VAL A 16 9.71 -3.73 -2.50
C VAL A 16 9.52 -4.82 -1.45
N VAL A 17 8.73 -4.55 -0.40
CA VAL A 17 8.45 -5.54 0.64
C VAL A 17 7.76 -6.78 0.06
N ALA A 18 6.76 -6.60 -0.81
CA ALA A 18 6.07 -7.72 -1.45
C ALA A 18 6.99 -8.55 -2.36
N LEU A 19 7.90 -7.91 -3.09
CA LEU A 19 8.93 -8.58 -3.90
C LEU A 19 9.88 -9.42 -3.03
N LEU A 20 10.40 -8.83 -1.95
CA LEU A 20 11.33 -9.50 -1.03
C LEU A 20 10.69 -10.72 -0.36
N LEU A 21 9.44 -10.59 0.06
CA LEU A 21 8.69 -11.67 0.72
C LEU A 21 8.07 -12.66 -0.28
N LYS A 22 8.20 -12.43 -1.58
CA LYS A 22 7.52 -13.20 -2.66
C LYS A 22 6.00 -13.31 -2.43
N ARG A 23 5.39 -12.24 -1.90
CA ARG A 23 3.95 -12.17 -1.60
C ARG A 23 3.20 -11.35 -2.64
N THR A 24 1.88 -11.53 -2.65
CA THR A 24 0.98 -10.69 -3.43
C THR A 24 0.77 -9.38 -2.69
N LEU A 25 0.97 -8.25 -3.35
CA LEU A 25 0.68 -6.93 -2.81
C LEU A 25 -0.82 -6.66 -2.93
N ILE A 26 -1.48 -6.45 -1.81
CA ILE A 26 -2.81 -5.85 -1.78
C ILE A 26 -2.62 -4.34 -1.73
N LEU A 27 -3.19 -3.62 -2.69
CA LEU A 27 -3.03 -2.18 -2.77
C LEU A 27 -3.62 -1.49 -1.53
N PRO A 28 -2.98 -0.45 -1.01
CA PRO A 28 -3.50 0.31 0.12
C PRO A 28 -4.74 1.13 -0.29
N ARG A 29 -5.60 1.41 0.70
CA ARG A 29 -6.62 2.47 0.57
C ARG A 29 -5.96 3.81 0.83
N LEU A 30 -6.10 4.76 -0.10
CA LEU A 30 -5.44 6.05 -0.05
C LEU A 30 -6.46 7.12 0.33
N SER A 31 -6.13 7.96 1.30
CA SER A 31 -7.05 9.02 1.74
C SER A 31 -7.05 10.17 0.74
N CYS A 32 -8.24 10.65 0.39
CA CYS A 32 -8.45 11.83 -0.42
C CYS A 32 -8.79 13.04 0.46
N LEU A 33 -8.37 14.23 0.03
CA LEU A 33 -8.70 15.49 0.71
C LEU A 33 -9.85 16.24 0.03
N CYS A 34 -9.90 16.21 -1.30
CA CYS A 34 -10.96 16.81 -2.09
C CYS A 34 -11.27 15.88 -3.26
N ASP A 35 -12.51 15.93 -3.72
CA ASP A 35 -12.98 15.25 -4.91
C ASP A 35 -12.24 15.76 -6.14
N ARG A 36 -12.13 14.90 -7.15
CA ARG A 36 -11.47 15.22 -8.41
C ARG A 36 -12.55 15.46 -9.45
N SER A 37 -12.64 16.69 -9.92
CA SER A 37 -13.42 17.02 -11.11
C SER A 37 -12.61 16.74 -12.36
N GLU A 38 -13.21 16.05 -13.32
CA GLU A 38 -12.70 15.93 -14.69
C GLU A 38 -13.12 17.13 -15.56
N SER A 39 -13.98 18.02 -15.05
CA SER A 39 -14.32 19.30 -15.69
C SER A 39 -13.15 20.29 -15.56
N PRO A 40 -12.92 21.14 -16.58
CA PRO A 40 -11.90 22.20 -16.52
C PRO A 40 -12.19 23.26 -15.45
N LEU A 41 -13.40 23.26 -14.88
CA LEU A 41 -13.78 24.17 -13.80
C LEU A 41 -13.25 23.67 -12.44
N VAL A 42 -12.65 24.59 -11.69
CA VAL A 42 -12.27 24.35 -10.29
C VAL A 42 -13.54 24.07 -9.49
N LEU A 43 -13.56 22.97 -8.74
CA LEU A 43 -14.67 22.67 -7.85
C LEU A 43 -14.84 23.82 -6.84
N PRO A 44 -16.06 24.39 -6.70
CA PRO A 44 -16.30 25.47 -5.75
C PRO A 44 -16.16 25.01 -4.28
N SER A 45 -16.27 23.70 -4.03
CA SER A 45 -16.03 23.08 -2.73
C SER A 45 -15.25 21.77 -2.89
N CYS A 46 -14.69 21.21 -1.81
CA CYS A 46 -13.91 19.96 -1.90
C CYS A 46 -14.73 18.71 -2.20
N ILE A 47 -16.06 18.79 -2.28
CA ILE A 47 -16.94 17.69 -2.68
C ILE A 47 -17.80 18.21 -3.83
N SER A 48 -17.97 17.42 -4.90
CA SER A 48 -18.90 17.77 -5.97
C SER A 48 -20.32 17.85 -5.41
N GLU A 49 -21.14 18.81 -5.81
CA GLU A 49 -22.49 19.03 -5.23
C GLU A 49 -23.40 17.79 -5.33
N ALA A 50 -23.16 16.94 -6.33
CA ALA A 50 -23.89 15.68 -6.54
C ALA A 50 -23.19 14.44 -5.93
N ALA A 51 -22.06 14.60 -5.24
CA ALA A 51 -21.30 13.50 -4.68
C ALA A 51 -21.72 13.20 -3.23
N ASP A 52 -22.04 11.93 -2.97
CA ASP A 52 -22.35 11.41 -1.63
C ASP A 52 -21.06 11.01 -0.89
N LEU A 53 -20.12 11.96 -0.75
CA LEU A 53 -18.82 11.75 -0.12
C LEU A 53 -18.74 12.49 1.21
N ALA A 54 -18.35 11.78 2.28
CA ALA A 54 -18.02 12.37 3.58
C ALA A 54 -16.49 12.41 3.77
N LEU A 55 -15.97 13.57 4.14
CA LEU A 55 -14.53 13.72 4.42
C LEU A 55 -14.16 13.13 5.79
N PRO A 56 -13.01 12.44 5.92
CA PRO A 56 -12.12 12.00 4.84
C PRO A 56 -12.64 10.74 4.14
N PHE A 57 -12.59 10.70 2.80
CA PHE A 57 -12.94 9.52 2.00
C PHE A 57 -11.70 8.86 1.37
N PHE A 58 -11.86 7.66 0.84
CA PHE A 58 -10.79 6.96 0.13
C PHE A 58 -10.83 7.25 -1.37
N CYS A 59 -9.70 7.62 -1.94
CA CYS A 59 -9.54 7.79 -3.37
C CYS A 59 -9.74 6.46 -4.10
N PRO A 60 -10.45 6.47 -5.24
CA PRO A 60 -10.25 5.45 -6.26
C PRO A 60 -8.76 5.41 -6.63
N ILE A 61 -8.15 4.22 -6.62
CA ILE A 61 -6.71 4.10 -6.86
C ILE A 61 -6.30 4.54 -8.27
N THR A 62 -7.24 4.47 -9.21
CA THR A 62 -7.12 4.99 -10.59
C THR A 62 -6.88 6.50 -10.64
N HIS A 63 -7.28 7.26 -9.62
CA HIS A 63 -7.07 8.71 -9.59
C HIS A 63 -5.61 9.08 -9.32
N ILE A 64 -4.83 8.16 -8.75
CA ILE A 64 -3.44 8.38 -8.36
C ILE A 64 -2.49 7.54 -9.23
N PHE A 65 -2.90 6.34 -9.63
CA PHE A 65 -2.05 5.39 -10.35
C PHE A 65 -2.75 4.75 -11.55
N GLU A 66 -1.98 4.51 -12.61
CA GLU A 66 -2.46 3.71 -13.73
C GLU A 66 -2.44 2.21 -13.37
N ILE A 67 -3.62 1.65 -13.09
CA ILE A 67 -3.76 0.25 -12.68
C ILE A 67 -3.20 -0.72 -13.72
N TYR A 68 -3.38 -0.44 -15.01
CA TYR A 68 -2.91 -1.33 -16.07
C TYR A 68 -1.39 -1.51 -16.04
N ARG A 69 -0.62 -0.41 -15.93
CA ARG A 69 0.84 -0.47 -15.71
C ARG A 69 1.21 -1.20 -14.42
N LEU A 70 0.49 -0.98 -13.32
CA LEU A 70 0.75 -1.71 -12.07
C LEU A 70 0.55 -3.22 -12.26
N GLN A 71 -0.50 -3.65 -12.95
CA GLN A 71 -0.75 -5.07 -13.21
C GLN A 71 0.33 -5.72 -14.09
N GLN A 72 0.97 -4.95 -14.97
CA GLN A 72 2.10 -5.46 -15.77
C GLN A 72 3.29 -5.87 -14.91
N LEU A 73 3.46 -5.30 -13.71
CA LEU A 73 4.52 -5.71 -12.78
C LEU A 73 4.43 -7.21 -12.44
N GLY A 74 3.24 -7.79 -12.38
CA GLY A 74 3.06 -9.22 -12.10
C GLY A 74 3.41 -10.15 -13.28
N ARG A 75 3.56 -9.59 -14.48
CA ARG A 75 3.90 -10.33 -15.71
C ARG A 75 5.41 -10.39 -15.97
N ILE A 76 6.18 -9.51 -15.33
CA ILE A 76 7.63 -9.48 -15.44
C ILE A 76 8.21 -10.64 -14.62
N ARG A 77 9.27 -11.29 -15.13
CA ARG A 77 9.98 -12.34 -14.40
C ARG A 77 10.54 -11.76 -13.09
N GLY A 78 10.13 -12.32 -11.96
CA GLY A 78 10.50 -11.81 -10.64
C GLY A 78 9.71 -10.58 -10.19
N GLY A 79 8.62 -10.25 -10.90
CA GLY A 79 7.74 -9.14 -10.55
C GLY A 79 6.71 -9.45 -9.45
N VAL A 80 5.90 -8.46 -9.09
CA VAL A 80 4.95 -8.54 -7.98
C VAL A 80 3.52 -8.72 -8.46
N ARG A 81 2.82 -9.72 -7.94
CA ARG A 81 1.37 -9.85 -8.16
C ARG A 81 0.63 -8.82 -7.33
N ILE A 82 -0.34 -8.14 -7.93
CA ILE A 82 -1.11 -7.08 -7.27
C ILE A 82 -2.59 -7.47 -7.18
N ARG A 83 -3.25 -7.04 -6.10
CA ARG A 83 -4.69 -7.16 -5.85
C ARG A 83 -5.27 -5.85 -5.32
N GLU A 84 -6.55 -5.63 -5.54
CA GLU A 84 -7.28 -4.46 -5.05
C GLU A 84 -7.43 -4.45 -3.52
N ALA A 85 -7.60 -3.27 -2.93
CA ALA A 85 -7.65 -3.07 -1.48
C ALA A 85 -8.80 -3.83 -0.77
N SER A 86 -9.85 -4.19 -1.51
CA SER A 86 -11.00 -4.95 -1.01
C SER A 86 -10.85 -6.46 -1.17
N PHE A 87 -9.77 -6.96 -1.78
CA PHE A 87 -9.62 -8.36 -2.18
C PHE A 87 -9.98 -9.36 -1.08
N LEU A 88 -9.44 -9.20 0.14
CA LEU A 88 -9.69 -10.14 1.25
C LEU A 88 -11.12 -10.10 1.79
N ARG A 89 -11.90 -9.07 1.45
CA ARG A 89 -13.31 -8.93 1.84
C ARG A 89 -14.27 -9.18 0.67
N HIS A 90 -13.74 -9.38 -0.53
CA HIS A 90 -14.58 -9.57 -1.71
C HIS A 90 -15.29 -10.93 -1.63
N PRO A 91 -16.62 -11.02 -1.87
CA PRO A 91 -17.36 -12.28 -1.75
C PRO A 91 -16.80 -13.41 -2.62
N LEU A 92 -16.27 -13.06 -3.79
CA LEU A 92 -15.63 -14.00 -4.73
C LEU A 92 -14.19 -14.39 -4.36
N ALA A 93 -13.61 -13.80 -3.32
CA ALA A 93 -12.29 -14.23 -2.86
C ALA A 93 -12.39 -15.63 -2.23
N PRO A 94 -11.40 -16.52 -2.46
CA PRO A 94 -11.39 -17.85 -1.87
C PRO A 94 -11.61 -17.81 -0.37
N ALA A 95 -12.50 -18.67 0.15
CA ALA A 95 -12.91 -18.65 1.57
C ALA A 95 -11.71 -18.76 2.53
N HIS A 96 -10.71 -19.57 2.17
CA HIS A 96 -9.48 -19.71 2.95
C HIS A 96 -8.64 -18.43 3.03
N LEU A 97 -8.72 -17.54 2.03
CA LEU A 97 -8.05 -16.22 2.09
C LEU A 97 -8.86 -15.20 2.86
N ARG A 98 -10.20 -15.28 2.78
CA ARG A 98 -11.10 -14.42 3.59
C ARG A 98 -11.01 -14.72 5.07
N ALA A 99 -10.75 -15.97 5.44
CA ALA A 99 -10.57 -16.41 6.83
C ALA A 99 -9.16 -16.09 7.38
N GLN A 100 -8.19 -15.81 6.52
CA GLN A 100 -6.82 -15.49 6.92
C GLN A 100 -6.67 -14.00 7.22
N ASN A 101 -6.80 -13.63 8.49
CA ASN A 101 -6.40 -12.31 9.00
C ASN A 101 -4.99 -12.37 9.60
N ALA A 102 -3.99 -12.74 8.80
CA ALA A 102 -2.60 -12.62 9.21
C ALA A 102 -2.16 -11.16 9.06
N SER A 103 -2.20 -10.39 10.15
CA SER A 103 -1.64 -9.05 10.21
C SER A 103 -0.21 -9.13 10.73
N ALA A 104 0.74 -8.61 9.95
CA ALA A 104 2.13 -8.46 10.40
C ALA A 104 2.37 -6.99 10.72
N THR A 105 2.65 -6.69 11.99
CA THR A 105 3.09 -5.34 12.38
C THR A 105 4.55 -5.17 12.01
N VAL A 106 4.81 -4.18 11.15
CA VAL A 106 6.17 -3.78 10.75
C VAL A 106 6.49 -2.45 11.44
N VAL A 107 7.53 -2.41 12.27
CA VAL A 107 7.98 -1.18 12.92
C VAL A 107 9.23 -0.62 12.25
N VAL A 108 9.29 0.71 12.09
CA VAL A 108 10.51 1.40 11.66
C VAL A 108 11.24 1.87 12.91
N VAL A 109 12.49 1.44 13.10
CA VAL A 109 13.27 1.70 14.32
C VAL A 109 14.63 2.32 13.97
N GLY A 110 15.08 3.28 14.77
CA GLY A 110 16.39 3.92 14.55
C GLY A 110 17.61 3.08 14.95
N ASN A 111 17.39 1.97 15.67
CA ASN A 111 18.46 1.18 16.27
C ASN A 111 18.32 -0.32 15.95
N SER A 112 19.44 -0.94 15.58
CA SER A 112 19.55 -2.37 15.27
C SER A 112 19.27 -3.31 16.46
N SER A 113 19.47 -2.85 17.71
CA SER A 113 19.15 -3.63 18.91
C SER A 113 17.63 -3.75 19.09
N ILE A 114 16.91 -2.64 18.94
CA ILE A 114 15.44 -2.58 18.99
C ILE A 114 14.85 -3.42 17.86
N ALA A 115 15.43 -3.35 16.65
CA ALA A 115 15.01 -4.18 15.53
C ALA A 115 15.14 -5.68 15.83
N ARG A 116 16.24 -6.10 16.45
CA ARG A 116 16.46 -7.50 16.84
C ARG A 116 15.47 -7.96 17.90
N ALA A 117 15.23 -7.14 18.93
CA ALA A 117 14.27 -7.46 19.98
C ALA A 117 12.85 -7.62 19.42
N PHE A 118 12.44 -6.73 18.52
CA PHE A 118 11.11 -6.81 17.89
C PHE A 118 10.97 -8.04 16.98
N ARG A 119 12.03 -8.39 16.24
CA ARG A 119 12.07 -9.63 15.43
C ARG A 119 12.06 -10.90 16.27
N ALA A 120 12.75 -10.90 17.41
CA ALA A 120 12.74 -12.04 18.33
C ALA A 120 11.33 -12.33 18.89
N ASN A 121 10.48 -11.31 19.00
CA ASN A 121 9.08 -11.43 19.40
C ASN A 121 8.12 -11.74 18.24
N GLY A 122 8.64 -12.16 17.08
CA GLY A 122 7.83 -12.52 15.91
C GLY A 122 7.31 -11.34 15.08
N GLY A 123 7.73 -10.11 15.40
CA GLY A 123 7.38 -8.91 14.64
C GLY A 123 8.35 -8.64 13.48
N ALA A 124 7.94 -7.83 12.51
CA ALA A 124 8.85 -7.34 11.47
C ALA A 124 9.41 -5.97 11.87
N ALA A 125 10.70 -5.73 11.66
CA ALA A 125 11.32 -4.44 11.95
C ALA A 125 12.24 -3.99 10.81
N ILE A 126 12.12 -2.74 10.40
CA ILE A 126 12.96 -2.06 9.40
C ILE A 126 13.80 -1.01 10.12
N ILE A 127 15.10 -0.96 9.87
CA ILE A 127 15.98 0.05 10.47
C ILE A 127 15.87 1.34 9.64
N SER A 128 15.65 2.50 10.27
CA SER A 128 15.61 3.77 9.54
C SER A 128 16.99 4.07 8.93
N GLY A 129 17.03 4.41 7.64
CA GLY A 129 18.31 4.57 6.92
C GLY A 129 18.95 3.24 6.48
N ALA A 130 18.23 2.12 6.56
CA ALA A 130 18.70 0.85 6.04
C ALA A 130 18.85 0.88 4.51
N SER A 131 19.96 0.37 4.01
CA SER A 131 20.14 0.11 2.57
C SER A 131 19.29 -1.08 2.12
N ASP A 132 19.02 -1.17 0.81
CA ASP A 132 18.22 -2.26 0.21
C ASP A 132 18.76 -3.67 0.59
N ILE A 133 20.08 -3.80 0.74
CA ILE A 133 20.75 -5.04 1.19
C ILE A 133 20.38 -5.37 2.64
N GLN A 134 20.32 -4.36 3.52
CA GLN A 134 19.96 -4.54 4.93
C GLN A 134 18.48 -4.89 5.08
N ILE A 135 17.60 -4.30 4.26
CA ILE A 135 16.17 -4.65 4.24
C ILE A 135 15.98 -6.10 3.77
N LYS A 136 16.68 -6.51 2.71
CA LYS A 136 16.60 -7.90 2.20
C LYS A 136 17.01 -8.93 3.25
N ARG A 137 18.09 -8.70 4.01
CA ARG A 137 18.52 -9.59 5.11
C ARG A 137 17.55 -9.62 6.30
N ALA A 138 16.79 -8.55 6.51
CA ALA A 138 15.85 -8.45 7.63
C ALA A 138 14.51 -9.16 7.37
N LEU A 139 14.20 -9.43 6.11
CA LEU A 139 12.93 -10.03 5.66
C LEU A 139 13.07 -11.48 5.16
N SER A 140 14.31 -11.98 4.99
CA SER A 140 14.65 -13.37 4.67
C SER A 140 14.84 -14.20 5.92
#